data_AF-B7FW27-F1
#
_entry.id   AF-B7FW27-F1
#
_cell.length_a   1.000
_cell.length_b   1.000
_cell.length_c   1.000
_cell.angle_alpha   90.00
_cell.angle_beta   90.00
_cell.angle_gamma   90.00
#
_symmetry.space_group_name_H-M   'P 1'
#
loop_
_entity.id
_entity.type
_entity.pdbx_description
1 polymer ?
#
loop_
_entity_poly.entity_id
_entity_poly.type
_entity_poly.pdbx_seq_one_letter_code
_entity_poly.pdbx_strand_id
1 'polypeptide(L)'
;MDRVSRSSRSSLTQRITPEQDQTALRAPAATGFCLWVVSTCVKILLFPAYRSTDFLVHRHWKALTRTLPLEEWYFDDRHVDTVHTLDYPPGFALWESAWANLYQGFVDWLLPSMGMFDDGDSCLQLLADERIQQDPDVISSTCVAYLRSTVVASDLLLWIGAYAVASACGSAQSRPFWTVFLLITLHPGLLWLDHVHFQYNGMLLGWLLLSVGCLMHGNQCNTGKGLAFHAWHLAAAVSFAVLLAMKHLYLTLSLWYFAYLLRRYCFVKDKFSWFRLTSLGLVTFTTLLAPFLPFLWTAYTSTSMTMTAQLHQIISRLFPFSRGLVHDYWAGNLWAIYATSQKVGAAVGITIPTPIPLLVFLLLILGLIPGSVYAWKAARLRCNYLLLLSLSYSTWASFLLAYHVHEKAIMTTLLPLTLCQFLDGLFGVCHFVSGP
;
A
#
# COMPACT_ATOMS: atom_id res chain seq x y z
N MET A 1 27.97 -67.70 -11.42
CA MET A 1 29.36 -67.58 -11.88
C MET A 1 29.44 -66.36 -12.79
N ASP A 2 29.30 -65.17 -12.23
CA ASP A 2 30.39 -64.37 -11.61
C ASP A 2 31.21 -63.62 -12.66
N ARG A 3 30.90 -62.36 -12.92
CA ARG A 3 31.60 -61.21 -12.30
C ARG A 3 31.09 -59.87 -12.83
N VAL A 4 30.61 -59.12 -11.85
CA VAL A 4 30.37 -57.68 -11.85
C VAL A 4 31.67 -56.91 -12.16
N SER A 5 31.61 -55.92 -13.05
CA SER A 5 32.55 -54.78 -12.99
C SER A 5 31.74 -53.48 -12.90
N ARG A 6 31.78 -52.89 -11.69
CA ARG A 6 31.26 -51.55 -11.39
C ARG A 6 32.32 -50.55 -11.82
N SER A 7 32.03 -49.70 -12.81
CA SER A 7 32.79 -48.47 -13.03
C SER A 7 32.34 -47.43 -12.00
N SER A 8 33.24 -47.04 -11.12
CA SER A 8 33.08 -45.99 -10.13
C SER A 8 32.80 -44.63 -10.79
N ARG A 9 31.57 -44.13 -10.75
CA ARG A 9 31.31 -42.68 -10.78
C ARG A 9 31.62 -42.13 -9.39
N SER A 10 32.79 -41.52 -9.25
CA SER A 10 33.11 -40.70 -8.09
C SER A 10 32.15 -39.51 -8.05
N SER A 11 31.20 -39.53 -7.13
CA SER A 11 30.43 -38.35 -6.76
C SER A 11 31.38 -37.33 -6.13
N LEU A 12 31.78 -36.33 -6.91
CA LEU A 12 32.35 -35.09 -6.39
C LEU A 12 31.21 -34.33 -5.68
N THR A 13 30.91 -34.75 -4.45
CA THR A 13 30.20 -33.92 -3.49
C THR A 13 31.19 -32.84 -3.08
N GLN A 14 31.24 -31.76 -3.85
CA GLN A 14 32.05 -30.59 -3.54
C GLN A 14 31.53 -30.07 -2.20
N ARG A 15 32.28 -30.35 -1.13
CA ARG A 15 31.93 -29.99 0.24
C ARG A 15 32.13 -28.48 0.35
N ILE A 16 31.06 -27.72 0.15
CA ILE A 16 31.05 -26.26 0.32
C ILE A 16 31.55 -25.98 1.73
N THR A 17 32.63 -25.20 1.83
CA THR A 17 33.20 -24.84 3.12
C THR A 17 32.32 -23.78 3.79
N PRO A 18 32.22 -23.76 5.13
CA PRO A 18 31.43 -22.76 5.87
C PRO A 18 31.80 -21.31 5.50
N GLU A 19 33.06 -21.11 5.12
CA GLU A 19 33.61 -19.81 4.71
C GLU A 19 33.05 -19.35 3.36
N GLN A 20 32.94 -20.25 2.38
CA GLN A 20 32.32 -19.97 1.08
C GLN A 20 30.83 -19.62 1.21
N ASP A 21 30.12 -20.32 2.10
CA ASP A 21 28.70 -20.08 2.39
C ASP A 21 28.47 -18.69 3.03
N GLN A 22 29.36 -18.29 3.95
CA GLN A 22 29.34 -16.95 4.55
C GLN A 22 29.66 -15.84 3.55
N THR A 23 30.64 -16.01 2.66
CA THR A 23 30.90 -15.03 1.58
C THR A 23 29.73 -14.91 0.59
N ALA A 24 29.07 -16.02 0.25
CA ALA A 24 27.95 -16.04 -0.68
C ALA A 24 26.68 -15.37 -0.11
N LEU A 25 26.48 -15.41 1.21
CA LEU A 25 25.40 -14.71 1.91
C LEU A 25 25.69 -13.21 2.13
N ARG A 26 26.97 -12.81 2.26
CA ARG A 26 27.38 -11.41 2.47
C ARG A 26 27.25 -10.54 1.22
N ALA A 27 27.52 -11.07 0.03
CA ALA A 27 27.51 -10.31 -1.22
C ALA A 27 26.13 -9.69 -1.59
N PRO A 28 25.00 -10.42 -1.46
CA PRO A 28 23.67 -9.86 -1.70
C PRO A 28 23.26 -8.80 -0.67
N ALA A 29 23.62 -9.01 0.61
CA ALA A 29 23.30 -8.07 1.68
C ALA A 29 24.06 -6.74 1.53
N ALA A 30 25.36 -6.81 1.20
CA ALA A 30 26.17 -5.62 0.92
C ALA A 30 25.64 -4.84 -0.30
N THR A 31 25.31 -5.55 -1.39
CA THR A 31 24.72 -4.94 -2.59
C THR A 31 23.39 -4.24 -2.27
N GLY A 32 22.51 -4.90 -1.52
CA GLY A 32 21.22 -4.33 -1.10
C GLY A 32 21.39 -3.07 -0.25
N PHE A 33 22.34 -3.07 0.68
CA PHE A 33 22.65 -1.91 1.51
C PHE A 33 23.19 -0.73 0.68
N CYS A 34 24.15 -0.97 -0.23
CA CYS A 34 24.67 0.07 -1.11
C CYS A 34 23.56 0.70 -1.97
N LEU A 35 22.66 -0.12 -2.51
CA LEU A 35 21.51 0.36 -3.28
C LEU A 35 20.55 1.19 -2.41
N TRP A 36 20.32 0.79 -1.17
CA TRP A 36 19.50 1.54 -0.24
C TRP A 36 20.10 2.90 0.07
N VAL A 37 21.41 2.97 0.31
CA VAL A 37 22.14 4.23 0.53
C VAL A 37 22.03 5.13 -0.69
N VAL A 38 22.34 4.63 -1.89
CA VAL A 38 22.26 5.42 -3.13
C VAL A 38 20.84 5.91 -3.39
N SER A 39 19.83 5.05 -3.24
CA SER A 39 18.43 5.43 -3.40
C SER A 39 18.02 6.51 -2.40
N THR A 40 18.48 6.40 -1.15
CA THR A 40 18.21 7.38 -0.08
C THR A 40 18.88 8.71 -0.39
N CYS A 41 20.13 8.72 -0.86
CA CYS A 41 20.81 9.93 -1.29
C CYS A 41 20.07 10.65 -2.42
N VAL A 42 19.60 9.92 -3.44
CA VAL A 42 18.79 10.49 -4.53
C VAL A 42 17.53 11.14 -3.97
N LYS A 43 16.85 10.52 -3.01
CA LYS A 43 15.63 11.07 -2.38
C LYS A 43 15.91 12.30 -1.53
N ILE A 44 17.05 12.34 -0.83
CA ILE A 44 17.48 13.52 -0.07
C ILE A 44 17.76 14.70 -1.01
N LEU A 45 18.36 14.45 -2.18
CA LEU A 45 18.57 15.49 -3.20
C LEU A 45 17.25 16.09 -3.74
N LEU A 46 16.12 15.41 -3.54
CA LEU A 46 14.79 15.90 -3.91
C LEU A 46 14.10 16.73 -2.80
N PHE A 47 14.71 16.92 -1.63
CA PHE A 47 14.13 17.73 -0.55
C PHE A 47 13.77 19.17 -0.97
N PRO A 48 14.58 19.87 -1.80
CA PRO A 48 14.25 21.20 -2.30
C PRO A 48 13.12 21.23 -3.36
N ALA A 49 12.54 20.08 -3.73
CA ALA A 49 11.44 20.04 -4.68
C ALA A 49 10.22 20.85 -4.19
N TYR A 50 9.37 21.24 -5.14
CA TYR A 50 8.20 22.08 -4.87
C TYR A 50 7.29 21.48 -3.78
N ARG A 51 6.59 22.37 -3.06
CA ARG A 51 5.62 22.00 -2.01
C ARG A 51 4.25 21.82 -2.68
N SER A 52 3.75 20.59 -2.72
CA SER A 52 2.43 20.28 -3.27
C SER A 52 1.32 20.62 -2.28
N THR A 53 0.06 20.56 -2.75
CA THR A 53 -1.10 20.58 -1.84
C THR A 53 -1.05 19.43 -0.84
N ASP A 54 -0.63 18.23 -1.27
CA ASP A 54 -0.53 17.06 -0.37
C ASP A 54 0.55 17.24 0.71
N PHE A 55 1.63 17.99 0.42
CA PHE A 55 2.61 18.39 1.43
C PHE A 55 1.95 19.18 2.57
N LEU A 56 1.08 20.14 2.21
CA LEU A 56 0.34 20.94 3.20
C LEU A 56 -0.70 20.10 3.94
N VAL A 57 -1.37 19.17 3.26
CA VAL A 57 -2.32 18.22 3.86
C VAL A 57 -1.65 17.40 4.96
N HIS A 58 -0.52 16.76 4.64
CA HIS A 58 0.19 15.93 5.62
C HIS A 58 0.83 16.76 6.75
N ARG A 59 1.32 17.98 6.47
CA ARG A 59 1.72 18.91 7.55
C ARG A 59 0.53 19.19 8.48
N HIS A 60 -0.63 19.53 7.91
CA HIS A 60 -1.83 19.84 8.68
C HIS A 60 -2.24 18.65 9.54
N TRP A 61 -2.28 17.44 9.00
CA TRP A 61 -2.61 16.23 9.78
C TRP A 61 -1.64 15.98 10.94
N LYS A 62 -0.34 16.18 10.75
CA LYS A 62 0.64 16.10 11.87
C LYS A 62 0.40 17.19 12.91
N ALA A 63 0.17 18.44 12.49
CA ALA A 63 -0.11 19.56 13.38
C ALA A 63 -1.39 19.32 14.21
N LEU A 64 -2.44 18.87 13.54
CA LEU A 64 -3.73 18.50 14.12
C LEU A 64 -3.58 17.41 15.18
N THR A 65 -2.98 16.28 14.82
CA THR A 65 -2.84 15.12 15.71
C THR A 65 -1.91 15.37 16.91
N ARG A 66 -1.07 16.40 16.84
CA ARG A 66 -0.20 16.85 17.94
C ARG A 66 -0.90 17.87 18.85
N THR A 67 -1.80 18.68 18.31
CA THR A 67 -2.39 19.82 19.01
C THR A 67 -3.73 19.50 19.64
N LEU A 68 -4.58 18.73 18.95
CA LEU A 68 -5.95 18.47 19.37
C LEU A 68 -6.09 17.13 20.12
N PRO A 69 -7.04 17.02 21.07
CA PRO A 69 -7.40 15.74 21.67
C PRO A 69 -7.98 14.79 20.61
N LEU A 70 -7.88 13.49 20.88
CA LEU A 70 -8.15 12.43 19.91
C LEU A 70 -9.59 12.47 19.33
N GLU A 71 -10.57 12.81 20.16
CA GLU A 71 -11.98 12.95 19.79
C GLU A 71 -12.24 14.08 18.78
N GLU A 72 -11.36 15.09 18.72
CA GLU A 72 -11.51 16.26 17.84
C GLU A 72 -10.81 16.07 16.47
N TRP A 73 -10.03 15.01 16.27
CA TRP A 73 -9.20 14.86 15.06
C TRP A 73 -9.99 14.83 13.75
N TYR A 74 -11.23 14.31 13.78
CA TYR A 74 -12.10 14.25 12.59
C TYR A 74 -13.13 15.40 12.53
N PHE A 75 -13.03 16.37 13.45
CA PHE A 75 -13.82 17.61 13.54
C PHE A 75 -12.93 18.85 13.42
N ASP A 76 -11.82 18.67 12.72
CA ASP A 76 -10.77 19.63 12.42
C ASP A 76 -11.27 20.93 11.79
N ASP A 77 -12.30 20.84 10.96
CA ASP A 77 -13.00 21.98 10.35
C ASP A 77 -13.68 22.94 11.35
N ARG A 78 -13.82 22.55 12.62
CA ARG A 78 -14.33 23.44 13.68
C ARG A 78 -13.28 24.32 14.32
N HIS A 79 -12.00 23.97 14.15
CA HIS A 79 -10.90 24.58 14.88
C HIS A 79 -10.14 25.60 14.04
N VAL A 80 -10.02 25.34 12.74
CA VAL A 80 -9.26 26.18 11.81
C VAL A 80 -9.90 26.18 10.43
N ASP A 81 -9.94 27.35 9.79
CA ASP A 81 -10.36 27.50 8.39
C ASP A 81 -9.31 26.86 7.46
N THR A 82 -9.56 25.60 7.08
CA THR A 82 -8.72 24.86 6.15
C THR A 82 -9.53 23.94 5.24
N VAL A 83 -9.02 23.72 4.03
CA VAL A 83 -9.55 22.69 3.11
C VAL A 83 -8.90 21.32 3.32
N HIS A 84 -7.87 21.23 4.17
CA HIS A 84 -7.01 20.06 4.33
C HIS A 84 -7.51 19.06 5.37
N THR A 85 -8.76 18.62 5.22
CA THR A 85 -9.41 17.81 6.26
C THR A 85 -8.82 16.40 6.40
N LEU A 86 -8.91 15.83 7.61
CA LEU A 86 -8.46 14.45 7.87
C LEU A 86 -9.40 13.41 7.23
N ASP A 87 -9.04 12.98 6.01
CA ASP A 87 -9.87 12.11 5.17
C ASP A 87 -9.41 10.63 5.16
N TYR A 88 -8.37 10.27 5.92
CA TYR A 88 -7.83 8.90 5.98
C TYR A 88 -8.35 8.13 7.22
N PRO A 89 -8.37 6.77 7.18
CA PRO A 89 -8.84 5.99 8.31
C PRO A 89 -7.97 6.13 9.56
N PRO A 90 -8.49 5.74 10.75
CA PRO A 90 -7.79 5.90 12.03
C PRO A 90 -6.37 5.35 12.09
N GLY A 91 -6.06 4.26 11.37
CA GLY A 91 -4.70 3.72 11.35
C GLY A 91 -3.68 4.71 10.79
N PHE A 92 -4.04 5.44 9.74
CA PHE A 92 -3.15 6.46 9.17
C PHE A 92 -3.09 7.72 10.01
N ALA A 93 -4.21 8.11 10.63
CA ALA A 93 -4.22 9.23 11.58
C ALA A 93 -3.27 8.97 12.76
N LEU A 94 -3.27 7.74 13.30
CA LEU A 94 -2.32 7.32 14.35
C LEU A 94 -0.88 7.28 13.83
N TRP A 95 -0.66 6.91 12.57
CA TRP A 95 0.66 6.99 11.92
C TRP A 95 1.17 8.43 11.82
N GLU A 96 0.31 9.36 11.39
CA GLU A 96 0.62 10.79 11.36
C GLU A 96 0.96 11.33 12.74
N SER A 97 0.15 10.97 13.75
CA SER A 97 0.38 11.32 15.15
C SER A 97 1.71 10.78 15.69
N ALA A 98 2.05 9.52 15.38
CA ALA A 98 3.32 8.93 15.80
C ALA A 98 4.51 9.74 15.27
N TRP A 99 4.49 10.12 14.00
CA TRP A 99 5.51 11.02 13.45
C TRP A 99 5.46 12.38 14.13
N ALA A 100 4.30 13.02 14.22
CA ALA A 100 4.15 14.35 14.80
C ALA A 100 4.76 14.45 16.21
N ASN A 101 4.65 13.40 17.02
CA ASN A 101 5.26 13.32 18.35
C ASN A 101 6.77 13.08 18.33
N LEU A 102 7.34 12.54 17.25
CA LEU A 102 8.79 12.39 17.05
C LEU A 102 9.49 13.66 16.55
N TYR A 103 8.74 14.70 16.18
CA TYR A 103 9.29 15.93 15.63
C TYR A 103 10.35 16.59 16.54
N GLN A 104 10.09 16.68 17.84
CA GLN A 104 11.05 17.30 18.77
C GLN A 104 12.37 16.52 18.81
N GLY A 105 12.29 15.18 18.87
CA GLY A 105 13.49 14.34 18.82
C GLY A 105 14.27 14.47 17.50
N PHE A 106 13.58 14.70 16.38
CA PHE A 106 14.23 14.99 15.11
C PHE A 106 14.98 16.33 15.14
N VAL A 107 14.35 17.37 15.69
CA VAL A 107 14.96 18.70 15.85
C VAL A 107 16.18 18.63 16.76
N ASP A 108 16.06 17.95 17.90
CA ASP A 108 17.14 17.93 18.89
C ASP A 108 18.33 17.07 18.44
N TRP A 109 18.08 15.95 17.75
CA TRP A 109 19.11 14.96 17.44
C TRP A 109 19.68 15.06 16.02
N LEU A 110 18.82 15.28 15.02
CA LEU A 110 19.24 15.17 13.62
C LEU A 110 19.63 16.52 13.02
N LEU A 111 18.91 17.60 13.33
CA LEU A 111 19.21 18.92 12.77
C LEU A 111 20.63 19.43 13.05
N PRO A 112 21.16 19.32 14.29
CA PRO A 112 22.52 19.74 14.57
C PRO A 112 23.55 18.98 13.74
N SER A 113 23.32 17.68 13.49
CA SER A 113 24.20 16.86 12.65
C SER A 113 24.15 17.24 11.16
N MET A 114 23.07 17.89 10.73
CA MET A 114 22.89 18.43 9.38
C MET A 114 23.36 19.90 9.24
N GLY A 115 23.86 20.51 10.33
CA GLY A 115 24.27 21.91 10.35
C GLY A 115 23.11 22.90 10.25
N MET A 116 21.89 22.45 10.57
CA MET A 116 20.68 23.26 10.57
C MET A 116 20.28 23.60 12.01
N PHE A 117 19.60 24.73 12.21
CA PHE A 117 19.15 25.19 13.52
C PHE A 117 17.62 25.36 13.55
N ASP A 118 17.06 25.33 14.75
CA ASP A 118 15.64 25.62 14.96
C ASP A 118 15.41 27.14 14.87
N ASP A 119 14.63 27.55 13.87
CA ASP A 119 14.35 28.96 13.56
C ASP A 119 13.14 29.52 14.35
N GLY A 120 12.61 28.80 15.35
CA GLY A 120 11.46 29.25 16.14
C GLY A 120 10.16 28.53 15.78
N ASP A 121 10.16 27.24 16.08
CA ASP A 121 9.17 26.19 15.84
C ASP A 121 7.68 26.58 15.60
N SER A 122 7.35 26.74 14.32
CA SER A 122 5.97 26.83 13.80
C SER A 122 5.57 25.61 12.93
N CYS A 123 6.46 24.63 12.76
CA CYS A 123 6.28 23.58 11.75
C CYS A 123 4.96 22.83 11.93
N LEU A 124 4.69 22.38 13.15
CA LEU A 124 3.49 21.62 13.50
C LEU A 124 2.46 22.44 14.28
N GLN A 125 2.47 23.77 14.14
CA GLN A 125 1.37 24.61 14.61
C GLN A 125 0.14 24.43 13.72
N LEU A 126 -1.04 24.38 14.33
CA LEU A 126 -2.30 24.33 13.60
C LEU A 126 -2.60 25.72 13.01
N LEU A 127 -2.44 25.86 11.68
CA LEU A 127 -2.53 27.14 10.97
C LEU A 127 -3.67 27.10 9.94
N ALA A 128 -4.37 28.22 9.78
CA ALA A 128 -5.34 28.44 8.71
C ALA A 128 -4.66 28.57 7.34
N ASP A 129 -5.38 28.20 6.28
CA ASP A 129 -4.84 28.23 4.91
C ASP A 129 -4.45 29.67 4.51
N GLU A 130 -5.23 30.67 4.93
CA GLU A 130 -4.93 32.08 4.67
C GLU A 130 -3.57 32.50 5.24
N ARG A 131 -3.21 32.03 6.44
CA ARG A 131 -1.92 32.37 7.05
C ARG A 131 -0.75 31.80 6.24
N ILE A 132 -0.90 30.58 5.73
CA ILE A 132 0.13 29.93 4.89
C ILE A 132 0.25 30.65 3.53
N GLN A 133 -0.86 31.16 2.99
CA GLN A 133 -0.86 31.92 1.74
C GLN A 133 -0.21 33.30 1.91
N GLN A 134 -0.46 33.98 3.04
CA GLN A 134 0.11 35.30 3.34
C GLN A 134 1.61 35.22 3.66
N ASP A 135 2.04 34.16 4.34
CA ASP A 135 3.42 33.98 4.78
C ASP A 135 3.89 32.54 4.47
N PRO A 136 4.35 32.26 3.23
CA PRO A 136 4.82 30.93 2.83
C PRO A 136 6.09 30.47 3.57
N ASP A 137 6.84 31.42 4.14
CA ASP A 137 8.08 31.16 4.88
C ASP A 137 7.80 30.73 6.33
N VAL A 138 6.54 30.79 6.78
CA VAL A 138 6.07 30.16 8.02
C VAL A 138 6.40 28.66 8.06
N ILE A 139 6.55 28.03 6.88
CA ILE A 139 7.07 26.67 6.73
C ILE A 139 8.58 26.74 6.52
N SER A 140 9.31 26.57 7.63
CA SER A 140 10.77 26.60 7.64
C SER A 140 11.41 25.46 6.82
N SER A 141 12.67 25.64 6.44
CA SER A 141 13.47 24.60 5.77
C SER A 141 13.59 23.33 6.63
N THR A 142 13.70 23.51 7.95
CA THR A 142 13.63 22.46 8.98
C THR A 142 12.35 21.64 8.89
N CYS A 143 11.20 22.30 8.75
CA CYS A 143 9.91 21.64 8.60
C CYS A 143 9.85 20.80 7.31
N VAL A 144 10.36 21.34 6.20
CA VAL A 144 10.46 20.62 4.92
C VAL A 144 11.34 19.38 5.07
N ALA A 145 12.53 19.53 5.65
CA ALA A 145 13.47 18.43 5.85
C ALA A 145 12.86 17.33 6.73
N TYR A 146 12.18 17.70 7.81
CA TYR A 146 11.47 16.76 8.68
C TYR A 146 10.39 15.99 7.92
N LEU A 147 9.45 16.70 7.29
CA LEU A 147 8.34 16.09 6.56
C LEU A 147 8.86 15.13 5.48
N ARG A 148 9.84 15.56 4.68
CA ARG A 148 10.43 14.72 3.61
C ARG A 148 11.16 13.51 4.18
N SER A 149 11.83 13.66 5.32
CA SER A 149 12.50 12.55 6.02
C SER A 149 11.51 11.48 6.48
N THR A 150 10.30 11.85 6.92
CA THR A 150 9.29 10.85 7.31
C THR A 150 8.84 9.98 6.13
N VAL A 151 8.75 10.54 4.92
CA VAL A 151 8.43 9.79 3.70
C VAL A 151 9.57 8.84 3.34
N VAL A 152 10.82 9.33 3.34
CA VAL A 152 12.01 8.50 3.09
C VAL A 152 12.15 7.37 4.11
N ALA A 153 11.88 7.63 5.39
CA ALA A 153 11.90 6.60 6.43
C ALA A 153 10.80 5.55 6.21
N SER A 154 9.61 5.98 5.79
CA SER A 154 8.49 5.08 5.52
C SER A 154 8.71 4.13 4.33
N ASP A 155 9.63 4.46 3.41
CA ASP A 155 10.01 3.58 2.31
C ASP A 155 10.59 2.25 2.76
N LEU A 156 11.06 2.14 4.00
CA LEU A 156 11.49 0.85 4.54
C LEU A 156 10.39 -0.21 4.36
N LEU A 157 9.11 0.16 4.47
CA LEU A 157 7.98 -0.73 4.21
C LEU A 157 7.86 -1.11 2.72
N LEU A 158 8.16 -0.20 1.80
CA LEU A 158 8.27 -0.51 0.37
C LEU A 158 9.37 -1.53 0.11
N TRP A 159 10.54 -1.36 0.74
CA TRP A 159 11.68 -2.26 0.62
C TRP A 159 11.36 -3.65 1.17
N ILE A 160 10.71 -3.72 2.34
CA ILE A 160 10.24 -4.99 2.94
C ILE A 160 9.24 -5.69 2.02
N GLY A 161 8.24 -4.95 1.50
CA GLY A 161 7.26 -5.50 0.57
C GLY A 161 7.87 -5.98 -0.75
N ALA A 162 8.78 -5.19 -1.33
CA ALA A 162 9.53 -5.54 -2.54
C ALA A 162 10.35 -6.81 -2.33
N TYR A 163 11.03 -6.94 -1.18
CA TYR A 163 11.79 -8.14 -0.84
C TYR A 163 10.87 -9.37 -0.72
N ALA A 164 9.71 -9.23 -0.07
CA ALA A 164 8.75 -10.33 0.09
C ALA A 164 8.29 -10.90 -1.26
N VAL A 165 8.01 -10.04 -2.24
CA VAL A 165 7.65 -10.47 -3.60
C VAL A 165 8.86 -11.01 -4.37
N ALA A 166 9.99 -10.29 -4.37
CA ALA A 166 11.20 -10.70 -5.08
C ALA A 166 11.71 -12.08 -4.65
N SER A 167 11.73 -12.34 -3.34
CA SER A 167 12.13 -13.63 -2.76
C SER A 167 11.19 -14.78 -3.11
N ALA A 168 9.93 -14.49 -3.45
CA ALA A 168 9.00 -15.50 -3.94
C ALA A 168 9.21 -15.82 -5.44
N CYS A 169 9.90 -14.96 -6.19
CA CYS A 169 10.23 -15.14 -7.61
C CYS A 169 11.60 -15.80 -7.84
N GLY A 170 12.52 -15.70 -6.88
CA GLY A 170 13.85 -16.31 -6.98
C GLY A 170 14.71 -16.07 -5.73
N SER A 171 15.85 -16.76 -5.64
CA SER A 171 16.82 -16.55 -4.54
C SER A 171 17.49 -15.18 -4.67
N ALA A 172 18.01 -14.64 -3.56
CA ALA A 172 18.74 -13.36 -3.53
C ALA A 172 20.05 -13.35 -4.37
N GLN A 173 20.46 -14.51 -4.89
CA GLN A 173 21.59 -14.65 -5.80
C GLN A 173 21.15 -14.66 -7.29
N SER A 174 19.84 -14.76 -7.53
CA SER A 174 19.27 -14.89 -8.87
C SER A 174 18.99 -13.52 -9.50
N ARG A 175 19.14 -13.43 -10.83
CA ARG A 175 18.74 -12.24 -11.59
C ARG A 175 17.25 -11.88 -11.41
N PRO A 176 16.30 -12.84 -11.46
CA PRO A 176 14.88 -12.57 -11.21
C PRO A 176 14.58 -11.78 -9.93
N PHE A 177 15.25 -12.14 -8.83
CA PHE A 177 15.09 -11.45 -7.56
C PHE A 177 15.47 -9.97 -7.68
N TRP A 178 16.68 -9.67 -8.16
CA TRP A 178 17.16 -8.30 -8.23
C TRP A 178 16.41 -7.46 -9.24
N THR A 179 15.99 -8.04 -10.37
CA THR A 179 15.17 -7.33 -11.35
C THR A 179 13.83 -6.90 -10.73
N VAL A 180 13.09 -7.82 -10.09
CA VAL A 180 11.82 -7.50 -9.43
C VAL A 180 12.03 -6.46 -8.33
N PHE A 181 13.04 -6.68 -7.49
CA PHE A 181 13.31 -5.82 -6.33
C PHE A 181 13.62 -4.37 -6.76
N LEU A 182 14.45 -4.19 -7.78
CA LEU A 182 14.84 -2.86 -8.29
C LEU A 182 13.71 -2.19 -9.07
N LEU A 183 12.93 -2.95 -9.86
CA LEU A 183 11.77 -2.40 -10.59
C LEU A 183 10.73 -1.80 -9.64
N ILE A 184 10.57 -2.38 -8.44
CA ILE A 184 9.67 -1.85 -7.41
C ILE A 184 10.32 -0.66 -6.69
N THR A 185 11.50 -0.84 -6.11
CA THR A 185 12.11 0.16 -5.19
C THR A 185 12.59 1.42 -5.90
N LEU A 186 12.93 1.33 -7.18
CA LEU A 186 13.36 2.45 -8.02
C LEU A 186 12.28 2.85 -9.05
N HIS A 187 11.01 2.47 -8.82
CA HIS A 187 9.94 2.80 -9.75
C HIS A 187 9.81 4.33 -9.90
N PRO A 188 9.97 4.90 -11.11
CA PRO A 188 10.01 6.35 -11.28
C PRO A 188 8.70 7.01 -10.85
N GLY A 189 7.55 6.39 -11.12
CA GLY A 189 6.25 6.88 -10.65
C GLY A 189 6.16 7.03 -9.12
N LEU A 190 6.76 6.13 -8.34
CA LEU A 190 6.78 6.27 -6.88
C LEU A 190 7.76 7.36 -6.45
N LEU A 191 8.92 7.46 -7.13
CA LEU A 191 9.87 8.53 -6.87
C LEU A 191 9.23 9.92 -7.01
N TRP A 192 8.47 10.10 -8.09
CA TRP A 192 7.75 11.35 -8.37
C TRP A 192 6.61 11.60 -7.39
N LEU A 193 5.75 10.61 -7.12
CA LEU A 193 4.60 10.82 -6.24
C LEU A 193 5.00 11.06 -4.78
N ASP A 194 5.99 10.32 -4.28
CA ASP A 194 6.30 10.37 -2.85
C ASP A 194 7.34 11.44 -2.53
N HIS A 195 8.42 11.53 -3.31
CA HIS A 195 9.56 12.40 -2.96
C HIS A 195 9.53 13.75 -3.65
N VAL A 196 8.79 13.90 -4.75
CA VAL A 196 8.55 15.21 -5.38
C VAL A 196 7.18 15.75 -4.95
N HIS A 197 6.10 15.03 -5.24
CA HIS A 197 4.72 15.46 -4.93
C HIS A 197 4.31 15.28 -3.45
N PHE A 198 5.10 14.62 -2.61
CA PHE A 198 4.81 14.40 -1.18
C PHE A 198 3.58 13.53 -0.91
N GLN A 199 3.76 12.22 -1.00
CA GLN A 199 2.77 11.22 -0.59
C GLN A 199 3.45 10.03 0.10
N TYR A 200 2.66 9.21 0.78
CA TYR A 200 3.11 7.96 1.40
C TYR A 200 2.67 6.72 0.58
N ASN A 201 2.64 6.79 -0.76
CA ASN A 201 2.14 5.66 -1.56
C ASN A 201 3.07 4.46 -1.51
N GLY A 202 4.38 4.68 -1.50
CA GLY A 202 5.41 3.65 -1.39
C GLY A 202 5.23 2.82 -0.13
N MET A 203 4.98 3.47 1.00
CA MET A 203 4.62 2.79 2.25
C MET A 203 3.36 1.93 2.11
N LEU A 204 2.28 2.49 1.55
CA LEU A 204 1.00 1.79 1.39
C LEU A 204 1.11 0.61 0.41
N LEU A 205 1.81 0.80 -0.71
CA LEU A 205 2.12 -0.26 -1.65
C LEU A 205 3.09 -1.29 -1.04
N GLY A 206 3.97 -0.88 -0.13
CA GLY A 206 4.79 -1.77 0.68
C GLY A 206 3.95 -2.77 1.48
N TRP A 207 2.89 -2.31 2.15
CA TRP A 207 1.92 -3.19 2.81
C TRP A 207 1.19 -4.13 1.84
N LEU A 208 0.78 -3.61 0.67
CA LEU A 208 0.15 -4.42 -0.38
C LEU A 208 1.11 -5.52 -0.86
N LEU A 209 2.35 -5.17 -1.19
CA LEU A 209 3.37 -6.08 -1.69
C LEU A 209 3.78 -7.09 -0.61
N LEU A 210 3.91 -6.67 0.65
CA LEU A 210 4.15 -7.59 1.77
C LEU A 210 3.02 -8.62 1.87
N SER A 211 1.77 -8.17 1.77
CA SER A 211 0.61 -9.07 1.75
C SER A 211 0.68 -10.05 0.57
N VAL A 212 0.91 -9.57 -0.64
CA VAL A 212 1.01 -10.39 -1.86
C VAL A 212 2.19 -11.36 -1.79
N GLY A 213 3.36 -10.92 -1.35
CA GLY A 213 4.53 -11.76 -1.13
C GLY A 213 4.27 -12.89 -0.14
N CYS A 214 3.55 -12.61 0.95
CA CYS A 214 3.09 -13.62 1.89
C CYS A 214 2.14 -14.65 1.22
N LEU A 215 1.22 -14.22 0.35
CA LEU A 215 0.38 -15.16 -0.43
C LEU A 215 1.21 -16.03 -1.38
N MET A 216 2.23 -15.46 -2.03
CA MET A 216 3.11 -16.16 -2.97
C MET A 216 3.98 -17.21 -2.27
N HIS A 217 4.56 -16.88 -1.11
CA HIS A 217 5.27 -17.85 -0.25
C HIS A 217 4.31 -18.92 0.30
N GLY A 218 3.09 -18.51 0.65
CA GLY A 218 2.01 -19.42 1.04
C GLY A 218 1.65 -20.45 -0.04
N ASN A 219 1.82 -20.13 -1.33
CA ASN A 219 1.59 -21.07 -2.44
C ASN A 219 2.64 -22.17 -2.54
N GLN A 220 3.88 -21.89 -2.14
CA GLN A 220 4.96 -22.88 -2.10
C GLN A 220 4.76 -23.89 -0.96
N CYS A 221 3.96 -23.54 0.06
CA CYS A 221 3.65 -24.41 1.18
C CYS A 221 2.57 -25.47 0.83
N ASN A 222 2.77 -26.69 1.33
CA ASN A 222 1.75 -27.74 1.23
C ASN A 222 0.50 -27.38 2.05
N THR A 223 -0.68 -27.45 1.41
CA THR A 223 -1.95 -27.08 2.04
C THR A 223 -2.19 -27.84 3.34
N GLY A 224 -2.29 -27.08 4.43
CA GLY A 224 -2.67 -27.59 5.75
C GLY A 224 -1.65 -28.46 6.46
N LYS A 225 -0.37 -28.43 6.05
CA LYS A 225 0.73 -28.96 6.84
C LYS A 225 1.66 -27.82 7.30
N GLY A 226 1.89 -27.75 8.61
CA GLY A 226 2.91 -26.89 9.21
C GLY A 226 2.45 -25.47 9.58
N LEU A 227 3.08 -24.92 10.61
CA LEU A 227 2.87 -23.56 11.11
C LEU A 227 3.12 -22.49 10.03
N ALA A 228 4.10 -22.73 9.16
CA ALA A 228 4.47 -21.80 8.07
C ALA A 228 3.30 -21.51 7.12
N PHE A 229 2.50 -22.53 6.77
CA PHE A 229 1.33 -22.33 5.92
C PHE A 229 0.34 -21.33 6.56
N HIS A 230 0.09 -21.48 7.87
CA HIS A 230 -0.81 -20.59 8.59
C HIS A 230 -0.21 -19.19 8.73
N ALA A 231 1.05 -19.09 9.12
CA ALA A 231 1.76 -17.84 9.28
C ALA A 231 1.71 -16.99 8.01
N TRP A 232 2.02 -17.54 6.84
CA TRP A 232 2.01 -16.80 5.58
C TRP A 232 0.62 -16.25 5.21
N HIS A 233 -0.43 -17.06 5.27
CA HIS A 233 -1.77 -16.60 4.86
C HIS A 233 -2.40 -15.64 5.87
N LEU A 234 -2.17 -15.85 7.17
CA LEU A 234 -2.64 -14.93 8.20
C LEU A 234 -1.85 -13.62 8.18
N ALA A 235 -0.52 -13.67 7.96
CA ALA A 235 0.29 -12.47 7.77
C ALA A 235 -0.14 -11.68 6.53
N ALA A 236 -0.52 -12.35 5.44
CA ALA A 236 -1.09 -11.69 4.27
C ALA A 236 -2.40 -10.98 4.60
N ALA A 237 -3.30 -11.63 5.33
CA ALA A 237 -4.58 -11.06 5.75
C ALA A 237 -4.39 -9.85 6.69
N VAL A 238 -3.51 -9.97 7.69
CA VAL A 238 -3.16 -8.88 8.60
C VAL A 238 -2.54 -7.72 7.84
N SER A 239 -1.58 -7.96 6.95
CA SER A 239 -0.93 -6.91 6.16
C SER A 239 -1.91 -6.14 5.28
N PHE A 240 -2.86 -6.84 4.65
CA PHE A 240 -3.92 -6.20 3.87
C PHE A 240 -4.95 -5.46 4.76
N ALA A 241 -5.28 -6.00 5.93
CA ALA A 241 -6.14 -5.33 6.89
C ALA A 241 -5.49 -4.04 7.43
N VAL A 242 -4.18 -4.05 7.72
CA VAL A 242 -3.43 -2.83 8.05
C VAL A 242 -3.50 -1.84 6.90
N LEU A 243 -3.28 -2.27 5.65
CA LEU A 243 -3.41 -1.39 4.48
C LEU A 243 -4.79 -0.73 4.39
N LEU A 244 -5.88 -1.49 4.61
CA LEU A 244 -7.25 -0.94 4.64
C LEU A 244 -7.45 0.06 5.78
N ALA A 245 -6.90 -0.22 6.96
CA ALA A 245 -6.92 0.69 8.09
C ALA A 245 -6.02 1.93 7.89
N MET A 246 -5.16 1.92 6.87
CA MET A 246 -4.31 3.06 6.48
C MET A 246 -4.92 3.84 5.31
N LYS A 247 -5.60 3.18 4.37
CA LYS A 247 -6.25 3.83 3.23
C LYS A 247 -7.42 2.99 2.73
N HIS A 248 -8.63 3.50 2.95
CA HIS A 248 -9.87 2.79 2.62
C HIS A 248 -10.08 2.56 1.11
N LEU A 249 -9.38 3.29 0.24
CA LEU A 249 -9.47 3.11 -1.22
C LEU A 249 -9.06 1.71 -1.68
N TYR A 250 -8.28 0.96 -0.90
CA TYR A 250 -7.95 -0.44 -1.19
C TYR A 250 -9.12 -1.41 -0.91
N LEU A 251 -10.26 -0.94 -0.39
CA LEU A 251 -11.46 -1.75 -0.11
C LEU A 251 -11.96 -2.44 -1.38
N THR A 252 -11.72 -1.88 -2.56
CA THR A 252 -12.06 -2.50 -3.84
C THR A 252 -11.35 -3.84 -4.07
N LEU A 253 -10.21 -4.08 -3.42
CA LEU A 253 -9.48 -5.36 -3.48
C LEU A 253 -9.98 -6.38 -2.47
N SER A 254 -10.89 -6.01 -1.56
CA SER A 254 -11.39 -6.92 -0.51
C SER A 254 -12.07 -8.16 -1.09
N LEU A 255 -12.83 -8.03 -2.18
CA LEU A 255 -13.49 -9.17 -2.84
C LEU A 255 -12.47 -10.15 -3.44
N TRP A 256 -11.40 -9.62 -4.02
CA TRP A 256 -10.29 -10.41 -4.57
C TRP A 256 -9.57 -11.19 -3.46
N TYR A 257 -9.22 -10.50 -2.37
CA TYR A 257 -8.57 -11.12 -1.20
C TYR A 257 -9.46 -12.17 -0.55
N PHE A 258 -10.76 -11.87 -0.40
CA PHE A 258 -11.75 -12.80 0.13
C PHE A 258 -11.80 -14.07 -0.71
N ALA A 259 -11.98 -13.96 -2.03
CA ALA A 259 -12.05 -15.13 -2.92
C ALA A 259 -10.77 -15.97 -2.86
N TYR A 260 -9.60 -15.34 -2.89
CA TYR A 260 -8.32 -16.03 -2.80
C TYR A 260 -8.14 -16.75 -1.46
N LEU A 261 -8.23 -16.02 -0.34
CA LEU A 261 -7.97 -16.57 0.99
C LEU A 261 -9.02 -17.59 1.40
N LEU A 262 -10.29 -17.37 1.05
CA LEU A 262 -11.35 -18.35 1.26
C LEU A 262 -10.97 -19.68 0.62
N ARG A 263 -10.58 -19.67 -0.66
CA ARG A 263 -10.21 -20.90 -1.36
C ARG A 263 -8.88 -21.50 -0.89
N ARG A 264 -7.85 -20.67 -0.68
CA ARG A 264 -6.49 -21.14 -0.41
C ARG A 264 -6.32 -21.60 1.04
N TYR A 265 -6.88 -20.83 1.98
CA TYR A 265 -6.69 -21.01 3.41
C TYR A 265 -7.78 -21.90 4.02
N CYS A 266 -9.06 -21.61 3.74
CA CYS A 266 -10.19 -22.27 4.39
C CYS A 266 -10.53 -23.65 3.83
N PHE A 267 -10.14 -23.97 2.59
CA PHE A 267 -10.34 -25.32 2.03
C PHE A 267 -9.07 -26.20 2.14
N VAL A 268 -9.21 -27.37 2.75
CA VAL A 268 -8.16 -28.41 2.85
C VAL A 268 -8.64 -29.66 2.14
N LYS A 269 -7.93 -30.09 1.09
CA LYS A 269 -8.35 -31.22 0.22
C LYS A 269 -9.82 -31.08 -0.21
N ASP A 270 -10.19 -29.87 -0.62
CA ASP A 270 -11.55 -29.46 -1.02
C ASP A 270 -12.65 -29.58 0.06
N LYS A 271 -12.28 -29.83 1.32
CA LYS A 271 -13.19 -29.72 2.47
C LYS A 271 -13.06 -28.36 3.13
N PHE A 272 -14.20 -27.72 3.40
CA PHE A 272 -14.26 -26.43 4.08
C PHE A 272 -13.93 -26.57 5.56
N SER A 273 -13.12 -25.65 6.09
CA SER A 273 -12.74 -25.60 7.50
C SER A 273 -13.26 -24.32 8.15
N TRP A 274 -14.31 -24.46 8.96
CA TRP A 274 -14.87 -23.37 9.76
C TRP A 274 -13.85 -22.75 10.72
N PHE A 275 -13.00 -23.57 11.36
CA PHE A 275 -11.94 -23.09 12.25
C PHE A 275 -10.95 -22.14 11.55
N ARG A 276 -10.63 -22.40 10.28
CA ARG A 276 -9.76 -21.52 9.52
C ARG A 276 -10.46 -20.24 9.09
N LEU A 277 -11.74 -20.33 8.74
CA LEU A 277 -12.55 -19.14 8.46
C LEU A 277 -12.64 -18.25 9.70
N THR A 278 -12.92 -18.81 10.87
CA THR A 278 -13.01 -18.04 12.12
C THR A 278 -11.66 -17.44 12.51
N SER A 279 -10.56 -18.20 12.37
CA SER A 279 -9.21 -17.66 12.58
C SER A 279 -8.89 -16.50 11.64
N LEU A 280 -9.19 -16.65 10.35
CA LEU A 280 -8.98 -15.60 9.34
C LEU A 280 -9.84 -14.36 9.63
N GLY A 281 -11.12 -14.57 9.95
CA GLY A 281 -12.07 -13.52 10.31
C GLY A 281 -11.64 -12.77 11.56
N LEU A 282 -11.20 -13.50 12.60
CA LEU A 282 -10.72 -12.92 13.84
C LEU A 282 -9.52 -12.01 13.62
N VAL A 283 -8.44 -12.50 12.96
CA VAL A 283 -7.24 -11.67 12.75
C VAL A 283 -7.52 -10.45 11.87
N THR A 284 -8.39 -10.60 10.87
CA THR A 284 -8.76 -9.49 9.97
C THR A 284 -9.57 -8.45 10.72
N PHE A 285 -10.59 -8.88 11.46
CA PHE A 285 -11.48 -7.99 12.21
C PHE A 285 -10.73 -7.27 13.33
N THR A 286 -9.91 -7.98 14.11
CA THR A 286 -9.13 -7.34 15.19
C THR A 286 -8.14 -6.32 14.64
N THR A 287 -7.49 -6.62 13.51
CA THR A 287 -6.56 -5.68 12.86
C THR A 287 -7.28 -4.41 12.37
N LEU A 288 -8.47 -4.56 11.77
CA LEU A 288 -9.26 -3.41 11.31
C LEU A 288 -9.84 -2.59 12.46
N LEU A 289 -10.25 -3.25 13.56
CA LEU A 289 -10.87 -2.59 14.71
C LEU A 289 -9.84 -1.90 15.61
N ALA A 290 -8.63 -2.43 15.73
CA ALA A 290 -7.63 -1.94 16.68
C ALA A 290 -7.36 -0.42 16.58
N PRO A 291 -7.21 0.18 15.38
CA PRO A 291 -7.01 1.63 15.26
C PRO A 291 -8.22 2.48 15.66
N PHE A 292 -9.44 1.92 15.68
CA PHE A 292 -10.63 2.62 16.14
C PHE A 292 -10.76 2.62 17.66
N LEU A 293 -10.13 1.67 18.37
CA LEU A 293 -10.30 1.52 19.82
C LEU A 293 -9.93 2.79 20.60
N PRO A 294 -8.83 3.51 20.32
CA PRO A 294 -8.53 4.77 21.02
C PRO A 294 -9.66 5.81 20.88
N PHE A 295 -10.20 6.00 19.67
CA PHE A 295 -11.27 6.97 19.40
C PHE A 295 -12.59 6.57 20.07
N LEU A 296 -12.89 5.28 20.08
CA LEU A 296 -14.08 4.75 20.75
C LEU A 296 -13.97 4.86 22.27
N TRP A 297 -12.78 4.64 22.81
CA TRP A 297 -12.51 4.77 24.24
C TRP A 297 -12.66 6.22 24.69
N THR A 298 -12.05 7.18 23.99
CA THR A 298 -12.17 8.60 24.35
C THR A 298 -13.61 9.11 24.22
N ALA A 299 -14.33 8.71 23.17
CA ALA A 299 -15.75 9.02 23.02
C ALA A 299 -16.65 8.35 24.07
N TYR A 300 -16.24 7.22 24.65
CA TYR A 300 -16.97 6.59 25.76
C TYR A 300 -16.73 7.32 27.08
N THR A 301 -15.51 7.80 27.32
CA THR A 301 -15.15 8.52 28.55
C THR A 301 -15.51 10.01 28.55
N SER A 302 -15.69 10.60 27.37
CA SER A 302 -16.01 12.02 27.21
C SER A 302 -17.48 12.31 27.47
N THR A 303 -17.78 13.45 28.08
CA THR A 303 -19.14 13.97 28.26
C THR A 303 -19.64 14.76 27.05
N SER A 304 -18.75 15.19 26.15
CA SER A 304 -19.09 16.06 25.02
C SER A 304 -19.54 15.30 23.76
N MET A 305 -19.29 13.98 23.68
CA MET A 305 -19.48 13.22 22.46
C MET A 305 -19.93 11.78 22.72
N THR A 306 -20.71 11.21 21.79
CA THR A 306 -21.11 9.80 21.84
C THR A 306 -20.28 8.97 20.86
N MET A 307 -20.08 7.68 21.15
CA MET A 307 -19.40 6.75 20.24
C MET A 307 -20.03 6.71 18.84
N THR A 308 -21.36 6.78 18.76
CA THR A 308 -22.09 6.79 17.50
C THR A 308 -21.78 8.03 16.68
N ALA A 309 -21.72 9.20 17.32
CA ALA A 309 -21.35 10.45 16.65
C ALA A 309 -19.91 10.41 16.14
N GLN A 310 -18.97 9.89 16.94
CA GLN A 310 -17.57 9.72 16.53
C GLN A 310 -17.43 8.80 15.31
N LEU A 311 -18.06 7.63 15.36
CA LEU A 311 -18.03 6.68 14.24
C LEU A 311 -18.67 7.27 12.98
N HIS A 312 -19.81 7.93 13.13
CA HIS A 312 -20.49 8.57 12.01
C HIS A 312 -19.61 9.64 11.36
N GLN A 313 -18.94 10.48 12.16
CA GLN A 313 -18.04 11.50 11.64
C GLN A 313 -16.83 10.90 10.91
N ILE A 314 -16.21 9.87 11.48
CA ILE A 314 -15.10 9.18 10.81
C ILE A 314 -15.60 8.64 9.46
N ILE A 315 -16.71 7.91 9.43
CA ILE A 315 -17.25 7.31 8.20
C ILE A 315 -17.60 8.38 7.15
N SER A 316 -18.19 9.51 7.55
CA SER A 316 -18.56 10.59 6.62
C SER A 316 -17.34 11.26 5.99
N ARG A 317 -16.21 11.34 6.72
CA ARG A 317 -14.91 11.80 6.20
C ARG A 317 -14.31 10.82 5.21
N LEU A 318 -14.33 9.51 5.52
CA LEU A 318 -13.78 8.49 4.64
C LEU A 318 -14.56 8.36 3.32
N PHE A 319 -15.88 8.52 3.35
CA PHE A 319 -16.73 8.36 2.18
C PHE A 319 -17.57 9.63 1.91
N PRO A 320 -16.97 10.69 1.34
CA PRO A 320 -17.62 11.99 1.16
C PRO A 320 -18.52 12.01 -0.09
N PHE A 321 -19.60 11.21 -0.09
CA PHE A 321 -20.50 11.05 -1.24
C PHE A 321 -21.15 12.37 -1.70
N SER A 322 -21.24 13.37 -0.82
CA SER A 322 -21.76 14.71 -1.13
C SER A 322 -20.93 15.46 -2.19
N ARG A 323 -19.68 15.06 -2.44
CA ARG A 323 -18.79 15.69 -3.45
C ARG A 323 -19.15 15.33 -4.91
N GLY A 324 -20.10 14.41 -5.14
CA GLY A 324 -20.54 14.00 -6.48
C GLY A 324 -19.54 13.09 -7.22
N LEU A 325 -19.93 12.48 -8.34
CA LEU A 325 -19.12 11.46 -9.02
C LEU A 325 -17.83 11.98 -9.68
N VAL A 326 -17.92 13.17 -10.29
CA VAL A 326 -16.80 13.83 -10.97
C VAL A 326 -16.54 15.14 -10.23
N HIS A 327 -15.50 15.17 -9.41
CA HIS A 327 -14.98 16.37 -8.77
C HIS A 327 -13.66 16.80 -9.45
N ASP A 328 -13.15 17.99 -9.11
CA ASP A 328 -12.16 18.78 -9.88
C ASP A 328 -10.86 18.07 -10.33
N TYR A 329 -10.56 16.90 -9.78
CA TYR A 329 -9.39 16.10 -10.14
C TYR A 329 -9.80 14.84 -10.88
N TRP A 330 -9.62 14.84 -12.20
CA TRP A 330 -10.00 13.73 -13.06
C TRP A 330 -8.86 12.70 -13.17
N ALA A 331 -9.23 11.43 -13.22
CA ALA A 331 -8.34 10.36 -13.68
C ALA A 331 -8.70 9.99 -15.12
N GLY A 332 -7.74 9.46 -15.88
CA GLY A 332 -7.99 8.89 -17.21
C GLY A 332 -8.74 7.55 -17.15
N ASN A 333 -9.94 7.53 -16.56
CA ASN A 333 -10.79 6.36 -16.37
C ASN A 333 -12.13 6.50 -17.12
N LEU A 334 -13.08 5.58 -16.86
CA LEU A 334 -14.38 5.58 -17.51
C LEU A 334 -15.14 6.90 -17.28
N TRP A 335 -14.94 7.55 -16.14
CA TRP A 335 -15.62 8.79 -15.80
C TRP A 335 -15.14 9.99 -16.60
N ALA A 336 -13.90 9.96 -17.12
CA ALA A 336 -13.42 10.98 -18.06
C ALA A 336 -14.19 10.92 -19.40
N ILE A 337 -14.53 9.72 -19.87
CA ILE A 337 -15.37 9.54 -21.06
C ILE A 337 -16.76 10.07 -20.77
N TYR A 338 -17.34 9.70 -19.62
CA TYR A 338 -18.64 10.23 -19.17
C TYR A 338 -18.66 11.76 -19.09
N ALA A 339 -17.67 12.40 -18.47
CA ALA A 339 -17.56 13.85 -18.36
C ALA A 339 -17.41 14.51 -19.75
N THR A 340 -16.67 13.88 -20.66
CA THR A 340 -16.57 14.32 -22.06
C THR A 340 -17.93 14.24 -22.74
N SER A 341 -18.65 13.12 -22.59
CA SER A 341 -20.01 12.96 -23.12
C SER A 341 -20.95 14.02 -22.57
N GLN A 342 -20.88 14.35 -21.27
CA GLN A 342 -21.71 15.43 -20.70
C GLN A 342 -21.44 16.77 -21.37
N LYS A 343 -20.17 17.13 -21.59
CA LYS A 343 -19.80 18.40 -22.25
C LYS A 343 -20.27 18.44 -23.71
N VAL A 344 -20.10 17.34 -24.46
CA VAL A 344 -20.56 17.23 -25.85
C VAL A 344 -22.08 17.26 -25.92
N GLY A 345 -22.76 16.51 -25.05
CA GLY A 345 -24.22 16.48 -24.93
C GLY A 345 -24.77 17.88 -24.66
N ALA A 346 -24.20 18.60 -23.70
CA ALA A 346 -24.59 19.97 -23.40
C ALA A 346 -24.43 20.91 -24.61
N ALA A 347 -23.37 20.75 -25.41
CA ALA A 347 -23.16 21.55 -26.62
C ALA A 347 -24.20 21.30 -27.73
N VAL A 348 -24.86 20.14 -27.74
CA VAL A 348 -25.90 19.77 -28.72
C VAL A 348 -27.31 19.74 -28.12
N GLY A 349 -27.50 20.23 -26.88
CA GLY A 349 -28.80 20.29 -26.21
C GLY A 349 -29.30 18.96 -25.61
N ILE A 350 -28.41 17.99 -25.37
CA ILE A 350 -28.72 16.68 -24.76
C ILE A 350 -28.17 16.65 -23.33
N THR A 351 -29.05 16.44 -22.34
CA THR A 351 -28.66 16.27 -20.94
C THR A 351 -28.37 14.81 -20.63
N ILE A 352 -27.13 14.51 -20.23
CA ILE A 352 -26.72 13.17 -19.78
C ILE A 352 -26.78 13.12 -18.24
N PRO A 353 -27.55 12.18 -17.65
CA PRO A 353 -27.76 12.13 -16.21
C PRO A 353 -26.53 11.60 -15.46
N THR A 354 -26.30 12.15 -14.27
CA THR A 354 -25.26 11.68 -13.34
C THR A 354 -25.55 10.26 -12.83
N PRO A 355 -24.63 9.30 -13.00
CA PRO A 355 -24.77 7.97 -12.44
C PRO A 355 -24.94 8.04 -10.92
N ILE A 356 -26.01 7.44 -10.41
CA ILE A 356 -26.24 7.37 -8.95
C ILE A 356 -25.17 6.48 -8.30
N PRO A 357 -24.75 6.76 -7.05
CA PRO A 357 -23.68 6.00 -6.37
C PRO A 357 -23.93 4.49 -6.32
N LEU A 358 -25.20 4.07 -6.16
CA LEU A 358 -25.57 2.64 -6.16
C LEU A 358 -25.26 1.96 -7.49
N LEU A 359 -25.53 2.62 -8.62
CA LEU A 359 -25.23 2.06 -9.95
C LEU A 359 -23.72 1.91 -10.13
N VAL A 360 -22.94 2.92 -9.73
CA VAL A 360 -21.48 2.89 -9.79
C VAL A 360 -20.92 1.75 -8.93
N PHE A 361 -21.45 1.58 -7.72
CA PHE A 361 -21.10 0.48 -6.84
C PHE A 361 -21.39 -0.88 -7.49
N LEU A 362 -22.58 -1.07 -8.08
CA LEU A 362 -22.94 -2.32 -8.76
C LEU A 362 -22.04 -2.59 -9.96
N LEU A 363 -21.74 -1.58 -10.77
CA LEU A 363 -20.83 -1.70 -11.91
C LEU A 363 -19.42 -2.10 -11.46
N LEU A 364 -18.92 -1.48 -10.39
CA LEU A 364 -17.64 -1.84 -9.80
C LEU A 364 -17.63 -3.31 -9.32
N ILE A 365 -18.65 -3.75 -8.58
CA ILE A 365 -18.75 -5.14 -8.12
C ILE A 365 -18.77 -6.10 -9.32
N LEU A 366 -19.58 -5.82 -10.34
CA LEU A 366 -19.61 -6.63 -11.56
C LEU A 366 -18.25 -6.68 -12.26
N GLY A 367 -17.55 -5.55 -12.34
CA GLY A 367 -16.20 -5.46 -12.90
C GLY A 367 -15.13 -6.21 -12.08
N LEU A 368 -15.33 -6.39 -10.78
CA LEU A 368 -14.41 -7.12 -9.89
C LEU A 368 -14.64 -8.63 -9.86
N ILE A 369 -15.80 -9.12 -10.31
CA ILE A 369 -16.14 -10.56 -10.32
C ILE A 369 -15.12 -11.38 -11.12
N PRO A 370 -14.74 -11.03 -12.37
CA PRO A 370 -13.80 -11.83 -13.13
C PRO A 370 -12.44 -11.96 -12.42
N GLY A 371 -11.90 -10.85 -11.90
CA GLY A 371 -10.67 -10.85 -11.12
C GLY A 371 -10.75 -11.78 -9.90
N SER A 372 -11.88 -11.76 -9.19
CA SER A 372 -12.11 -12.60 -8.00
C SER A 372 -12.25 -14.09 -8.35
N VAL A 373 -12.90 -14.43 -9.47
CA VAL A 373 -12.97 -15.80 -10.01
C VAL A 373 -11.57 -16.30 -10.37
N TYR A 374 -10.76 -15.46 -11.02
CA TYR A 374 -9.38 -15.81 -11.35
C TYR A 374 -8.48 -15.89 -10.10
N ALA A 375 -8.74 -15.09 -9.07
CA ALA A 375 -8.08 -15.21 -7.77
C ALA A 375 -8.38 -16.57 -7.11
N TRP A 376 -9.65 -17.00 -7.13
CA TRP A 376 -10.04 -18.33 -6.68
C TRP A 376 -9.34 -19.44 -7.47
N LYS A 377 -9.25 -19.30 -8.80
CA LYS A 377 -8.52 -20.24 -9.66
C LYS A 377 -7.02 -20.24 -9.34
N ALA A 378 -6.41 -19.09 -9.12
CA ALA A 378 -5.01 -18.95 -8.72
C ALA A 378 -4.75 -19.64 -7.38
N ALA A 379 -5.62 -19.47 -6.40
CA ALA A 379 -5.58 -20.15 -5.10
C ALA A 379 -5.66 -21.68 -5.24
N ARG A 380 -6.54 -22.18 -6.11
CA ARG A 380 -6.70 -23.63 -6.36
C ARG A 380 -5.46 -24.23 -7.04
N LEU A 381 -4.92 -23.53 -8.05
CA LEU A 381 -3.75 -23.97 -8.82
C LEU A 381 -2.41 -23.66 -8.14
N ARG A 382 -2.42 -22.84 -7.08
CA ARG A 382 -1.21 -22.31 -6.40
C ARG A 382 -0.27 -21.57 -7.38
N CYS A 383 -0.87 -20.87 -8.35
CA CYS A 383 -0.13 -20.23 -9.43
C CYS A 383 0.07 -18.75 -9.13
N ASN A 384 1.33 -18.36 -8.87
CA ASN A 384 1.71 -16.97 -8.57
C ASN A 384 1.54 -16.03 -9.78
N TYR A 385 1.74 -16.54 -11.00
CA TYR A 385 1.45 -15.77 -12.20
C TYR A 385 -0.03 -15.40 -12.29
N LEU A 386 -0.92 -16.39 -12.12
CA LEU A 386 -2.37 -16.17 -12.17
C LEU A 386 -2.85 -15.28 -11.01
N LEU A 387 -2.21 -15.39 -9.84
CA LEU A 387 -2.44 -14.51 -8.69
C LEU A 387 -2.20 -13.06 -9.09
N LEU A 388 -1.01 -12.73 -9.58
CA LEU A 388 -0.62 -11.37 -9.94
C LEU A 388 -1.45 -10.84 -11.13
N LEU A 389 -1.75 -11.70 -12.10
CA LEU A 389 -2.61 -11.33 -13.23
C LEU A 389 -4.02 -10.96 -12.77
N SER A 390 -4.60 -11.77 -11.87
CA SER A 390 -5.92 -11.49 -11.31
C SER A 390 -5.94 -10.23 -10.43
N LEU A 391 -4.86 -9.95 -9.69
CA LEU A 391 -4.69 -8.72 -8.93
C LEU A 391 -4.59 -7.50 -9.85
N SER A 392 -3.80 -7.61 -10.92
CA SER A 392 -3.64 -6.56 -11.93
C SER A 392 -4.98 -6.25 -12.59
N TYR A 393 -5.77 -7.27 -12.91
CA TYR A 393 -7.12 -7.09 -13.43
C TYR A 393 -8.02 -6.37 -12.42
N SER A 394 -8.08 -6.82 -11.16
CA SER A 394 -8.94 -6.22 -10.13
C SER A 394 -8.56 -4.78 -9.82
N THR A 395 -7.27 -4.45 -9.78
CA THR A 395 -6.79 -3.07 -9.61
C THR A 395 -7.12 -2.21 -10.83
N TRP A 396 -7.02 -2.75 -12.04
CA TRP A 396 -7.44 -2.05 -13.28
C TRP A 396 -8.95 -1.78 -13.29
N ALA A 397 -9.77 -2.78 -12.97
CA ALA A 397 -11.22 -2.63 -12.85
C ALA A 397 -11.60 -1.59 -11.79
N SER A 398 -10.92 -1.62 -10.63
CA SER A 398 -11.09 -0.59 -9.59
C SER A 398 -10.73 0.80 -10.08
N PHE A 399 -9.60 0.98 -10.78
CA PHE A 399 -9.20 2.28 -11.31
C PHE A 399 -10.22 2.82 -12.34
N LEU A 400 -10.76 1.93 -13.17
CA LEU A 400 -11.72 2.29 -14.22
C LEU A 400 -13.12 2.63 -13.68
N LEU A 401 -13.59 1.90 -12.66
CA LEU A 401 -15.01 1.86 -12.27
C LEU A 401 -15.30 2.38 -10.85
N ALA A 402 -14.30 2.57 -10.00
CA ALA A 402 -14.58 3.00 -8.62
C ALA A 402 -15.05 4.47 -8.56
N TYR A 403 -15.82 4.76 -7.52
CA TYR A 403 -16.29 6.10 -7.18
C TYR A 403 -15.12 6.89 -6.60
N HIS A 404 -14.85 8.11 -7.09
CA HIS A 404 -13.71 8.96 -6.71
C HIS A 404 -12.33 8.30 -6.88
N VAL A 405 -11.90 8.13 -8.13
CA VAL A 405 -10.53 7.72 -8.45
C VAL A 405 -9.76 8.92 -9.01
N HIS A 406 -8.60 9.18 -8.41
CA HIS A 406 -7.66 10.20 -8.88
C HIS A 406 -6.56 9.58 -9.75
N GLU A 407 -5.94 10.39 -10.61
CA GLU A 407 -4.86 9.98 -11.52
C GLU A 407 -3.76 9.16 -10.82
N LYS A 408 -3.41 9.53 -9.58
CA LYS A 408 -2.35 8.92 -8.77
C LYS A 408 -2.62 7.46 -8.41
N ALA A 409 -3.90 7.05 -8.35
CA ALA A 409 -4.29 5.68 -8.01
C ALA A 409 -3.86 4.64 -9.08
N ILE A 410 -3.49 5.09 -10.29
CA ILE A 410 -2.99 4.21 -11.35
C ILE A 410 -1.75 3.40 -10.90
N MET A 411 -0.99 3.90 -9.92
CA MET A 411 0.18 3.21 -9.39
C MET A 411 -0.14 1.85 -8.74
N THR A 412 -1.31 1.73 -8.11
CA THR A 412 -1.80 0.46 -7.55
C THR A 412 -1.99 -0.60 -8.65
N THR A 413 -2.18 -0.16 -9.88
CA THR A 413 -2.41 -1.01 -11.05
C THR A 413 -1.13 -1.30 -11.83
N LEU A 414 -0.30 -0.28 -12.09
CA LEU A 414 0.92 -0.42 -12.88
C LEU A 414 1.95 -1.34 -12.23
N LEU A 415 2.02 -1.35 -10.90
CA LEU A 415 3.03 -2.11 -10.19
C LEU A 415 2.80 -3.63 -10.29
N PRO A 416 1.61 -4.19 -9.95
CA PRO A 416 1.32 -5.60 -10.22
C PRO A 416 1.44 -5.99 -11.70
N LEU A 417 1.07 -5.09 -12.62
CA LEU A 417 1.16 -5.35 -14.06
C LEU A 417 2.62 -5.49 -14.53
N THR A 418 3.51 -4.62 -14.05
CA THR A 418 4.96 -4.69 -14.32
C THR A 418 5.53 -6.02 -13.86
N LEU A 419 5.09 -6.51 -12.69
CA LEU A 419 5.49 -7.81 -12.15
C LEU A 419 4.96 -8.98 -13.00
N CYS A 420 3.71 -8.89 -13.49
CA CYS A 420 3.14 -9.91 -14.37
C CYS A 420 3.93 -10.06 -15.66
N GLN A 421 4.26 -8.94 -16.32
CA GLN A 421 5.01 -8.95 -17.57
C GLN A 421 6.41 -9.56 -17.39
N PHE A 422 7.06 -9.28 -16.27
CA PHE A 422 8.36 -9.88 -15.97
C PHE A 422 8.28 -11.39 -15.73
N LEU A 423 7.26 -11.86 -15.01
CA LEU A 423 7.05 -13.28 -14.81
C LEU A 423 6.66 -13.99 -16.12
N ASP A 424 5.86 -13.36 -16.97
CA ASP A 424 5.61 -13.88 -18.31
C ASP A 424 6.90 -13.90 -19.15
N GLY A 425 7.78 -12.92 -19.05
CA GLY A 425 9.09 -12.98 -19.73
C GLY A 425 10.03 -14.08 -19.19
N LEU A 426 9.95 -14.41 -17.90
CA LEU A 426 10.76 -15.45 -17.27
C LEU A 426 10.21 -16.87 -17.48
N PHE A 427 8.89 -17.02 -17.55
CA PHE A 427 8.19 -18.32 -17.64
C PHE A 427 7.51 -18.54 -19.02
N GLY A 428 7.42 -17.50 -19.85
CA GLY A 428 6.73 -17.44 -21.13
C GLY A 428 7.68 -17.58 -22.31
N VAL A 429 8.19 -18.81 -22.46
CA VAL A 429 8.25 -19.48 -23.77
C VAL A 429 7.24 -20.64 -23.83
N CYS A 430 6.51 -20.96 -22.75
CA CYS A 430 5.77 -22.23 -22.69
C CYS A 430 4.24 -22.18 -22.66
N HIS A 431 3.58 -21.01 -22.77
CA HIS A 431 2.11 -20.97 -22.66
C HIS A 431 1.30 -20.68 -23.93
N PHE A 432 1.94 -20.41 -25.07
CA PHE A 432 1.25 -20.23 -26.36
C PHE A 432 1.56 -21.30 -27.43
N VAL A 433 2.41 -22.30 -27.16
CA VAL A 433 2.82 -23.32 -28.17
C VAL A 433 2.35 -24.75 -27.86
N SER A 434 1.67 -25.00 -26.75
CA SER A 434 1.06 -26.31 -26.49
C SER A 434 -0.42 -26.17 -26.22
N GLY A 435 -1.18 -25.93 -27.29
CA GLY A 435 -2.53 -26.47 -27.37
C GLY A 435 -2.48 -28.00 -27.46
N PRO A 436 -3.59 -28.71 -27.17
CA PRO A 436 -3.72 -30.11 -27.58
C PRO A 436 -3.58 -30.28 -29.09
#